data_AF-A0A2V8SV72-F1
#
_entry.id   AF-A0A2V8SV72-F1
#
_cell.length_a   1.000
_cell.length_b   1.000
_cell.length_c   1.000
_cell.angle_alpha   90.00
_cell.angle_beta   90.00
_cell.angle_gamma   90.00
#
_symmetry.space_group_name_H-M   'P 1'
#
loop_
_entity.id
_entity.type
_entity.pdbx_description
1 polymer ?
#
loop_
_entity_poly.entity_id
_entity_poly.type
_entity_poly.pdbx_seq_one_letter_code
_entity_poly.pdbx_strand_id
1 'polypeptide(L)'
;DICSGNLTGSVVIASITSDEPDDAAGDGDGNTTNDIVIAANCKTAQLRAERQGNGDGRVYTITFRVKDAAGNVKTATAKVAVPKSQNNNGAIDSGPDHTVNSSCP
;
A
#
# COMPACT_ATOMS: atom_id res chain seq x y z
N ASP A 1 -1.30 -35.07 7.39
CA ASP A 1 -1.08 -33.66 7.77
C ASP A 1 -1.27 -32.81 6.52
N ILE A 2 -2.14 -31.81 6.57
CA ILE A 2 -2.60 -31.01 5.41
C ILE A 2 -1.99 -29.59 5.41
N CYS A 3 -1.04 -29.31 6.31
CA CYS A 3 -0.40 -28.01 6.43
C CYS A 3 0.59 -27.66 5.28
N SER A 4 0.66 -28.47 4.21
CA SER A 4 1.66 -28.36 3.14
C SER A 4 1.13 -27.85 1.79
N GLY A 5 0.01 -27.13 1.78
CA GLY A 5 -0.48 -26.46 0.58
C GLY A 5 0.38 -25.25 0.22
N ASN A 6 0.89 -25.18 -1.01
CA ASN A 6 1.52 -23.96 -1.53
C ASN A 6 0.48 -22.81 -1.55
N LEU A 7 0.63 -21.84 -0.64
CA LEU A 7 -0.32 -20.73 -0.47
C LEU A 7 -0.01 -19.52 -1.35
N THR A 8 1.10 -19.52 -2.10
CA THR A 8 1.49 -18.36 -2.92
C THR A 8 0.45 -18.04 -4.00
N GLY A 9 -0.31 -19.04 -4.45
CA GLY A 9 -1.41 -18.88 -5.38
C GLY A 9 -2.61 -18.09 -4.83
N SER A 10 -2.86 -18.14 -3.51
CA SER A 10 -4.03 -17.55 -2.86
C SER A 10 -3.76 -16.22 -2.15
N VAL A 11 -2.53 -15.68 -2.25
CA VAL A 11 -2.19 -14.35 -1.75
C VAL A 11 -2.82 -13.28 -2.64
N VAL A 12 -3.52 -12.34 -2.01
CA VAL A 12 -4.05 -11.13 -2.64
C VAL A 12 -3.70 -9.90 -1.80
N ILE A 13 -3.57 -8.75 -2.44
CA ILE A 13 -3.59 -7.43 -1.80
C ILE A 13 -5.04 -7.18 -1.39
N ALA A 14 -5.27 -6.97 -0.11
CA ALA A 14 -6.58 -6.66 0.46
C ALA A 14 -6.84 -5.14 0.48
N SER A 15 -5.84 -4.36 0.88
CA SER A 15 -5.89 -2.91 0.88
C SER A 15 -4.50 -2.33 0.84
N ILE A 16 -4.40 -1.06 0.45
CA ILE A 16 -3.19 -0.25 0.60
C ILE A 16 -3.61 1.08 1.21
N THR A 17 -2.87 1.52 2.21
CA THR A 17 -3.03 2.86 2.79
C THR A 17 -1.84 3.73 2.47
N SER A 18 -2.05 5.04 2.40
CA SER A 18 -1.03 6.09 2.37
C SER A 18 -1.18 6.93 3.62
N ASP A 19 -0.07 7.35 4.22
CA ASP A 19 -0.06 8.31 5.33
C ASP A 19 -0.18 9.78 4.91
N GLU A 20 -0.12 10.03 3.61
CA GLU A 20 -0.46 11.31 2.99
C GLU A 20 -1.77 11.19 2.17
N PRO A 21 -2.51 12.30 1.98
CA PRO A 21 -3.72 12.32 1.15
C PRO A 21 -3.45 12.02 -0.32
N ASP A 22 -4.47 11.48 -1.01
CA ASP A 22 -4.43 11.19 -2.46
C ASP A 22 -4.36 12.46 -3.32
N ASP A 23 -4.87 13.57 -2.80
CA ASP A 23 -4.69 14.90 -3.40
C ASP A 23 -4.30 15.85 -2.27
N ALA A 24 -3.06 16.31 -2.31
CA ALA A 24 -2.55 17.20 -1.29
C ALA A 24 -2.93 18.65 -1.63
N ALA A 25 -3.39 19.40 -0.62
CA ALA A 25 -3.86 20.75 -0.84
C ALA A 25 -2.69 21.72 -1.12
N GLY A 26 -2.57 22.21 -2.36
CA GLY A 26 -1.64 23.30 -2.70
C GLY A 26 -1.23 23.36 -4.17
N ASP A 27 -0.55 24.44 -4.57
CA ASP A 27 -0.09 24.67 -5.95
C ASP A 27 1.28 24.02 -6.26
N GLY A 28 1.83 23.20 -5.34
CA GLY A 28 3.26 22.85 -5.30
C GLY A 28 3.61 21.37 -5.43
N ASP A 29 2.64 20.47 -5.44
CA ASP A 29 2.83 19.02 -5.39
C ASP A 29 2.00 18.24 -6.41
N GLY A 30 1.50 18.93 -7.44
CA GLY A 30 0.71 18.35 -8.52
C GLY A 30 -0.68 17.93 -8.02
N ASN A 31 -1.74 18.48 -8.62
CA ASN A 31 -3.11 17.99 -8.37
C ASN A 31 -3.27 16.58 -8.98
N THR A 32 -2.64 15.57 -8.40
CA THR A 32 -2.56 14.22 -8.96
C THR A 32 -3.32 13.26 -8.08
N THR A 33 -4.45 12.76 -8.56
CA THR A 33 -5.23 11.71 -7.87
C THR A 33 -4.81 10.32 -8.32
N ASN A 34 -5.23 9.26 -7.63
CA ASN A 34 -4.87 7.86 -7.91
C ASN A 34 -3.40 7.55 -7.61
N ASP A 35 -2.93 7.93 -6.43
CA ASP A 35 -1.63 7.56 -5.89
C ASP A 35 -1.48 6.05 -5.66
N ILE A 36 -2.61 5.38 -5.45
CA ILE A 36 -2.71 3.95 -5.23
C ILE A 36 -3.62 3.34 -6.28
N VAL A 37 -3.09 2.43 -7.10
CA VAL A 37 -3.89 1.63 -8.04
C VAL A 37 -3.62 0.15 -7.79
N ILE A 38 -4.61 -0.58 -7.27
CA ILE A 38 -4.55 -2.03 -7.14
C ILE A 38 -5.06 -2.66 -8.46
N ALA A 39 -4.25 -3.51 -9.08
CA ALA A 39 -4.66 -4.19 -10.31
C ALA A 39 -5.84 -5.13 -10.05
N ALA A 40 -6.65 -5.40 -11.08
CA ALA A 40 -7.84 -6.25 -10.98
C ALA A 40 -7.57 -7.69 -10.49
N ASN A 41 -6.34 -8.18 -10.65
CA ASN A 41 -5.93 -9.49 -10.13
C ASN A 41 -5.51 -9.44 -8.65
N CYS A 42 -5.46 -8.25 -8.03
CA CYS A 42 -5.02 -7.96 -6.68
C CYS A 42 -3.64 -8.54 -6.33
N LYS A 43 -2.77 -8.75 -7.31
CA LYS A 43 -1.41 -9.27 -7.09
C LYS A 43 -0.34 -8.22 -7.38
N THR A 44 -0.74 -7.13 -8.02
CA THR A 44 0.14 -6.00 -8.32
C THR A 44 -0.56 -4.71 -7.95
N ALA A 45 0.24 -3.70 -7.59
CA ALA A 45 -0.23 -2.35 -7.37
C ALA A 45 0.78 -1.36 -7.97
N GLN A 46 0.28 -0.19 -8.33
CA GLN A 46 1.08 0.97 -8.69
C GLN A 46 0.97 1.99 -7.57
N LEU A 47 2.11 2.50 -7.12
CA LEU A 47 2.23 3.49 -6.06
C LEU A 47 2.95 4.71 -6.63
N ARG A 48 2.41 5.90 -6.40
CA ARG A 48 3.04 7.14 -6.88
C ARG A 48 4.21 7.54 -5.99
N ALA A 49 5.27 8.07 -6.60
CA ALA A 49 6.45 8.60 -5.90
C ALA A 49 6.34 10.11 -5.58
N GLU A 50 5.19 10.70 -5.86
CA GLU A 50 4.85 12.08 -5.50
C GLU A 50 4.58 12.15 -4.00
N ARG A 51 4.78 13.33 -3.44
CA ARG A 51 4.77 13.56 -1.99
C ARG A 51 4.35 14.99 -1.71
N GLN A 52 3.78 15.21 -0.53
CA GLN A 52 3.58 16.57 -0.05
C GLN A 52 4.91 17.31 0.03
N GLY A 53 5.02 18.46 -0.66
CA GLY A 53 6.27 19.22 -0.73
C GLY A 53 6.84 19.59 0.65
N ASN A 54 5.97 19.81 1.64
CA ASN A 54 6.31 20.16 3.02
C ASN A 54 6.34 18.97 3.99
N GLY A 55 5.94 17.77 3.57
CA GLY A 55 5.93 16.56 4.40
C GLY A 55 7.33 15.99 4.70
N ASP A 56 7.37 14.85 5.40
CA ASP A 56 8.55 14.06 5.75
C ASP A 56 8.79 12.87 4.78
N GLY A 57 7.92 12.70 3.80
CA GLY A 57 7.97 11.64 2.80
C GLY A 57 6.85 10.64 3.04
N ARG A 58 6.42 9.95 1.98
CA ARG A 58 5.23 9.12 2.00
C ARG A 58 5.53 7.69 2.42
N VAL A 59 4.66 7.09 3.22
CA VAL A 59 4.66 5.67 3.55
C VAL A 59 3.35 5.02 3.12
N TYR A 60 3.47 4.07 2.19
CA TYR A 60 2.39 3.15 1.86
C TYR A 60 2.44 1.92 2.74
N THR A 61 1.31 1.51 3.32
CA THR A 61 1.16 0.21 3.98
C THR A 61 0.27 -0.70 3.15
N ILE A 62 0.86 -1.75 2.60
CA ILE A 62 0.18 -2.79 1.82
C ILE A 62 -0.26 -3.89 2.76
N THR A 63 -1.56 -4.18 2.80
CA THR A 63 -2.13 -5.32 3.54
C THR A 63 -2.41 -6.46 2.57
N PHE A 64 -1.74 -7.59 2.78
CA PHE A 64 -2.00 -8.84 2.09
C PHE A 64 -2.98 -9.70 2.88
N ARG A 65 -3.74 -10.51 2.17
CA ARG A 65 -4.62 -11.55 2.71
C ARG A 65 -4.33 -12.87 2.00
N VAL A 66 -4.32 -13.93 2.79
CA VAL A 66 -4.12 -15.30 2.32
C VAL A 66 -5.25 -16.15 2.87
N LYS A 67 -5.85 -16.95 1.99
CA LYS A 67 -6.85 -17.96 2.36
C LYS A 67 -6.31 -19.34 1.98
N ASP A 68 -6.29 -20.27 2.92
CA ASP A 68 -5.91 -21.66 2.62
C ASP A 68 -7.09 -22.49 2.09
N ALA A 69 -6.81 -23.72 1.67
CA ALA A 69 -7.83 -24.64 1.16
C ALA A 69 -8.85 -25.07 2.22
N ALA A 70 -8.51 -24.98 3.50
CA ALA A 70 -9.42 -25.24 4.62
C ALA A 70 -10.29 -24.02 4.96
N GLY A 71 -10.04 -22.87 4.33
CA GLY A 71 -10.78 -21.63 4.52
C GLY A 71 -10.21 -20.73 5.62
N ASN A 72 -9.08 -21.07 6.24
CA ASN A 72 -8.43 -20.20 7.23
C ASN A 72 -7.88 -18.96 6.52
N VAL A 73 -8.03 -17.80 7.18
CA VAL A 73 -7.58 -16.50 6.65
C VAL A 73 -6.51 -15.91 7.56
N LYS A 74 -5.44 -15.41 6.95
CA LYS A 74 -4.39 -14.61 7.62
C LYS A 74 -4.11 -13.35 6.82
N THR A 75 -3.66 -12.30 7.51
CA THR A 75 -3.18 -11.07 6.90
C THR A 75 -1.72 -10.82 7.26
N ALA A 76 -1.03 -10.08 6.40
CA ALA A 76 0.33 -9.62 6.61
C ALA A 76 0.50 -8.24 5.98
N THR A 77 1.43 -7.43 6.49
CA THR A 77 1.65 -6.07 5.99
C THR A 77 3.07 -5.88 5.47
N ALA A 78 3.23 -5.07 4.43
CA ALA A 78 4.53 -4.55 3.98
C ALA A 78 4.46 -3.03 3.83
N LYS A 79 5.58 -2.34 4.08
CA LYS A 79 5.68 -0.89 3.93
C LYS A 79 6.54 -0.52 2.72
N VAL A 80 6.10 0.49 1.99
CA VAL A 80 6.86 1.12 0.90
C VAL A 80 7.04 2.58 1.25
N ALA A 81 8.29 3.03 1.36
CA ALA A 81 8.63 4.40 1.71
C ALA A 81 9.08 5.18 0.47
N VAL A 82 8.67 6.44 0.39
CA VAL A 82 9.11 7.43 -0.60
C VAL A 82 9.78 8.58 0.17
N PRO A 83 11.09 8.47 0.47
CA PRO A 83 11.80 9.50 1.23
C PRO A 83 11.81 10.85 0.51
N LYS A 84 11.73 11.94 1.27
CA LYS A 84 11.78 13.30 0.73
C LYS A 84 13.11 13.63 0.05
N SER A 85 14.19 13.16 0.66
CA SER A 85 15.57 13.44 0.27
C SER A 85 16.37 12.15 0.24
N GLN A 86 17.43 12.15 -0.56
CA GLN A 86 18.37 11.01 -0.66
C GLN A 86 19.36 10.96 0.52
N ASN A 87 19.19 11.82 1.53
CA ASN A 87 19.92 11.67 2.79
C ASN A 87 19.33 10.48 3.56
N ASN A 88 20.05 9.96 4.56
CA ASN A 88 19.60 8.80 5.34
C ASN A 88 18.36 9.07 6.23
N ASN A 89 17.61 10.15 6.00
CA ASN A 89 16.31 10.37 6.62
C ASN A 89 15.24 9.73 5.73
N GLY A 90 14.76 8.56 6.14
CA GLY A 90 13.62 7.91 5.50
C GLY A 90 12.30 8.66 5.70
N ALA A 91 11.26 8.23 4.99
CA ALA A 91 9.89 8.67 5.25
C ALA A 91 9.44 8.23 6.66
N ILE A 92 8.64 9.06 7.32
CA ILE A 92 8.11 8.79 8.66
C ILE A 92 6.64 8.40 8.51
N ASP A 93 6.30 7.19 8.94
CA ASP A 93 4.92 6.72 8.93
C ASP A 93 4.11 7.44 10.00
N SER A 94 3.25 8.38 9.58
CA SER A 94 2.37 9.15 10.46
C SER A 94 0.99 8.49 10.69
N GLY A 95 0.76 7.31 10.11
CA GLY A 95 -0.50 6.59 10.14
C GLY A 95 -1.38 6.86 8.91
N PRO A 96 -2.39 6.02 8.63
CA PRO A 96 -3.12 6.07 7.36
C PRO A 96 -4.04 7.30 7.27
N ASP A 97 -3.91 8.05 6.18
CA ASP A 97 -4.81 9.13 5.78
C ASP A 97 -5.71 8.68 4.61
N HIS A 98 -5.12 8.13 3.56
CA HIS A 98 -5.84 7.62 2.40
C HIS A 98 -5.82 6.08 2.35
N THR A 99 -6.93 5.47 1.90
CA THR A 99 -7.08 4.00 1.83
C THR A 99 -7.76 3.58 0.54
N VAL A 100 -7.15 2.63 -0.16
CA VAL A 100 -7.75 1.92 -1.30
C VAL A 100 -7.93 0.45 -0.96
N ASN A 101 -9.16 -0.03 -1.04
CA ASN A 101 -9.49 -1.44 -0.87
C ASN A 101 -9.45 -2.15 -2.23
N SER A 102 -8.97 -3.39 -2.23
CA SER A 102 -9.02 -4.20 -3.43
C SER A 102 -10.43 -4.71 -3.72
N SER A 103 -10.68 -5.08 -4.97
CA SER A 103 -11.94 -5.71 -5.38
C SER A 103 -11.94 -7.22 -5.15
N CYS A 104 -10.90 -7.78 -4.53
CA CYS A 104 -10.77 -9.23 -4.36
C CYS A 104 -11.44 -9.74 -3.07
N PRO A 105 -11.99 -10.98 -3.09
CA PRO A 105 -12.72 -11.57 -1.96
C PRO A 105 -11.91 -11.84 -0.69
#